data_AF-A0A1A8VA66-F1
#
_entry.id   AF-A0A1A8VA66-F1
#
_cell.length_a   1.000
_cell.length_b   1.000
_cell.length_c   1.000
_cell.angle_alpha   90.00
_cell.angle_beta   90.00
_cell.angle_gamma   90.00
#
_symmetry.space_group_name_H-M   'P 1'
#
loop_
_entity.id
_entity.type
_entity.pdbx_description
1 polymer ?
#
loop_
_entity_poly.entity_id
_entity_poly.type
_entity_poly.pdbx_seq_one_letter_code
_entity_poly.pdbx_strand_id
1 'polypeptide(L)'
;MADRLENEVEEADQIYLLMKEDYRISRNVRLAWFLGKLNHVIWPASMPEVLSSGNELDLLSALPKGWQPESPPSTHPCVLMPSTRATFLARRYRFIIELDLSPSTGIVDDSTGEMIFDEVFHALSRCLAGLAQPFRVPGTDQLFKPKIFITILVYSSIIGLTSHQVLVQGCQLDRIDLNEFLNQIYQQLRALESSTAEVLHQQQDQVSPHESPEPAQQRENLEGQTLRKQSMSVVTPDMGLVSMVRQGILALQLLPPNSSAGIIIITDGVTSVPDVAVCETLLNQLRSGTIACSFVQVGGAYSYDCSFGYIPNVELMKFISLATFGSYLSSCPDVDQNSQEINSYHKAFLTYSFLKTPESLNS
;
A
#
# COMPACT_ATOMS: atom_id res chain seq x y z
N MET A 1 -12.31 -12.11 58.71
CA MET A 1 -10.99 -11.50 58.46
C MET A 1 -10.01 -12.62 58.13
N ALA A 2 -9.82 -12.86 56.84
CA ALA A 2 -8.68 -13.54 56.26
C ALA A 2 -8.71 -13.19 54.77
N ASP A 3 -8.19 -11.99 54.48
CA ASP A 3 -7.93 -11.52 53.12
C ASP A 3 -7.02 -12.51 52.40
N ARG A 4 -7.56 -13.13 51.35
CA ARG A 4 -6.80 -13.62 50.22
C ARG A 4 -7.43 -13.02 48.97
N LEU A 5 -7.06 -11.77 48.69
CA LEU A 5 -7.12 -11.20 47.35
C LEU A 5 -6.15 -12.00 46.47
N GLU A 6 -6.63 -13.12 45.93
CA GLU A 6 -6.09 -13.63 44.67
C GLU A 6 -6.52 -12.60 43.62
N ASN A 7 -5.64 -11.64 43.33
CA ASN A 7 -5.82 -10.77 42.16
C ASN A 7 -5.78 -11.69 40.93
N GLU A 8 -6.95 -12.11 40.44
CA GLU A 8 -7.08 -12.75 39.13
C GLU A 8 -6.45 -11.82 38.09
N VAL A 9 -5.30 -12.23 37.55
CA VAL A 9 -4.62 -11.48 36.49
C VAL A 9 -5.51 -11.55 35.25
N GLU A 10 -5.94 -10.40 34.72
CA GLU A 10 -6.85 -10.33 33.58
C GLU A 10 -6.25 -10.98 32.32
N GLU A 11 -7.11 -11.55 31.48
CA GLU A 11 -6.73 -12.07 30.17
C GLU A 11 -6.46 -10.92 29.18
N ALA A 12 -5.35 -11.01 28.44
CA ALA A 12 -5.05 -10.06 27.37
C ALA A 12 -5.96 -10.32 26.16
N ASP A 13 -6.68 -9.29 25.69
CA ASP A 13 -7.40 -9.30 24.43
C ASP A 13 -6.50 -8.90 23.27
N GLN A 14 -5.70 -7.85 23.46
CA GLN A 14 -4.79 -7.32 22.45
C GLN A 14 -3.42 -6.97 23.05
N ILE A 15 -2.35 -7.23 22.31
CA ILE A 15 -1.00 -6.84 22.71
C ILE A 15 -0.30 -6.08 21.58
N TYR A 16 0.59 -5.17 21.94
CA TYR A 16 1.43 -4.43 21.00
C TYR A 16 2.91 -4.72 21.28
N LEU A 17 3.62 -5.15 20.25
CA LEU A 17 5.02 -5.56 20.32
C LEU A 17 5.87 -4.69 19.40
N LEU A 18 6.99 -4.18 19.91
CA LEU A 18 7.98 -3.45 19.13
C LEU A 18 9.12 -4.37 18.73
N MET A 19 9.44 -4.37 17.42
CA MET A 19 10.59 -5.08 16.90
C MET A 19 11.86 -4.25 17.04
N LYS A 20 12.97 -4.93 17.32
CA LYS A 20 14.31 -4.35 17.33
C LYS A 20 14.68 -3.71 15.98
N GLU A 21 15.53 -2.68 16.02
CA GLU A 21 15.94 -1.93 14.81
C GLU A 21 17.10 -2.57 14.03
N ASP A 22 17.99 -3.28 14.72
CA ASP A 22 19.31 -3.67 14.20
C ASP A 22 19.22 -4.58 12.97
N TYR A 23 18.25 -5.51 12.98
CA TYR A 23 18.04 -6.49 11.92
C TYR A 23 16.56 -6.84 11.79
N ARG A 24 16.25 -7.53 10.69
CA ARG A 24 14.89 -7.95 10.38
C ARG A 24 14.42 -9.07 11.31
N ILE A 25 13.36 -8.82 12.08
CA ILE A 25 12.68 -9.86 12.86
C ILE A 25 11.73 -10.67 11.97
N SER A 26 12.03 -11.97 11.82
CA SER A 26 11.27 -12.90 10.98
C SER A 26 9.89 -13.23 11.56
N ARG A 27 8.96 -13.70 10.71
CA ARG A 27 7.63 -14.17 11.15
C ARG A 27 7.72 -15.34 12.14
N ASN A 28 8.74 -16.19 11.99
CA ASN A 28 8.97 -17.34 12.88
C ASN A 28 9.40 -16.89 14.28
N VAL A 29 10.26 -15.88 14.39
CA VAL A 29 10.65 -15.30 15.68
C VAL A 29 9.44 -14.69 16.39
N ARG A 30 8.60 -13.95 15.65
CA ARG A 30 7.34 -13.39 16.16
C ARG A 30 6.42 -14.48 16.70
N LEU A 31 6.23 -15.55 15.92
CA LEU A 31 5.39 -16.67 16.32
C LEU A 31 5.97 -17.44 17.51
N ALA A 32 7.27 -17.70 17.52
CA ALA A 32 7.96 -18.38 18.61
C ALA A 32 7.85 -17.59 19.92
N TRP A 33 7.98 -16.26 19.87
CA TRP A 33 7.74 -15.40 21.02
C TRP A 33 6.31 -15.55 21.54
N PHE A 34 5.31 -15.49 20.65
CA PHE A 34 3.90 -15.59 21.03
C PHE A 34 3.60 -16.96 21.66
N LEU A 35 3.98 -18.05 21.00
CA LEU A 35 3.78 -19.41 21.50
C LEU A 35 4.52 -19.67 22.82
N GLY A 36 5.74 -19.15 22.97
CA GLY A 36 6.54 -19.30 24.18
C GLY A 36 6.02 -18.50 25.38
N LYS A 37 5.07 -17.59 25.17
CA LYS A 37 4.42 -16.80 26.23
C LYS A 37 2.96 -17.17 26.44
N LEU A 38 2.41 -18.14 25.70
CA LEU A 38 1.03 -18.59 25.87
C LEU A 38 0.77 -19.10 27.29
N ASN A 39 -0.38 -18.73 27.85
CA ASN A 39 -0.83 -19.03 29.20
C ASN A 39 0.14 -18.56 30.30
N HIS A 40 1.04 -17.64 29.99
CA HIS A 40 1.94 -17.01 30.94
C HIS A 40 1.55 -15.55 31.18
N VAL A 41 1.88 -15.07 32.38
CA VAL A 41 1.74 -13.66 32.74
C VAL A 41 2.81 -12.85 32.01
N ILE A 42 2.38 -11.83 31.28
CA ILE A 42 3.23 -10.90 30.54
C ILE A 42 3.17 -9.51 31.18
N TRP A 43 4.30 -8.80 31.12
CA TRP A 43 4.47 -7.48 31.71
C TRP A 43 4.81 -6.48 30.62
N PRO A 44 3.99 -5.43 30.41
CA PRO A 44 4.36 -4.31 29.55
C PRO A 44 5.70 -3.72 30.01
N ALA A 45 6.63 -3.56 29.09
CA ALA A 45 7.94 -3.00 29.37
C ALA A 45 7.82 -1.48 29.57
N SER A 46 8.58 -0.94 30.52
CA SER A 46 8.69 0.52 30.62
C SER A 46 9.54 1.04 29.47
N MET A 47 9.21 2.21 28.93
CA MET A 47 9.88 2.71 27.72
C MET A 47 11.39 2.99 27.82
N PRO A 48 11.97 3.38 28.97
CA PRO A 48 13.43 3.39 29.13
C PRO A 48 14.06 2.00 28.91
N GLU A 49 13.35 0.94 29.30
CA GLU A 49 13.79 -0.45 29.08
C GLU A 49 13.66 -0.82 27.61
N VAL A 50 12.58 -0.43 26.91
CA VAL A 50 12.39 -0.67 25.47
C VAL A 50 13.45 0.04 24.61
N LEU A 51 13.99 1.16 25.06
CA LEU A 51 15.06 1.88 24.36
C LEU A 51 16.45 1.30 24.62
N SER A 52 16.63 0.59 25.73
CA SER A 52 17.91 -0.01 26.16
C SER A 52 17.94 -1.54 26.05
N SER A 53 16.84 -2.16 25.63
CA SER A 53 16.66 -3.60 25.55
C SER A 53 17.54 -4.21 24.44
N GLY A 54 18.16 -5.35 24.78
CA GLY A 54 18.82 -6.21 23.79
C GLY A 54 17.85 -7.14 23.06
N ASN A 55 16.58 -7.18 23.47
CA ASN A 55 15.59 -8.16 23.03
C ASN A 55 15.21 -7.99 21.56
N GLU A 56 14.77 -9.07 20.93
CA GLU A 56 14.24 -9.04 19.56
C GLU A 56 12.86 -8.39 19.49
N LEU A 57 12.06 -8.58 20.54
CA LEU A 57 10.68 -8.14 20.68
C LEU A 57 10.44 -7.61 22.08
N ASP A 58 9.96 -6.38 22.18
CA ASP A 58 9.57 -5.74 23.44
C ASP A 58 8.06 -5.54 23.48
N LEU A 59 7.45 -5.91 24.61
CA LEU A 59 6.02 -5.73 24.82
C LEU A 59 5.75 -4.28 25.23
N LEU A 60 5.09 -3.50 24.37
CA LEU A 60 4.74 -2.10 24.63
C LEU A 60 3.52 -1.98 25.54
N SER A 61 2.49 -2.76 25.26
CA SER A 61 1.23 -2.75 26.01
C SER A 61 0.50 -4.09 25.88
N ALA A 62 -0.22 -4.44 26.94
CA ALA A 62 -1.21 -5.52 26.96
C ALA A 62 -2.55 -4.94 27.39
N LEU A 63 -3.60 -5.18 26.61
CA LEU A 63 -4.93 -4.62 26.80
C LEU A 63 -5.90 -5.74 27.16
N PRO A 64 -6.63 -5.65 28.28
CA PRO A 64 -7.66 -6.61 28.64
C PRO A 64 -8.94 -6.43 27.80
N LYS A 65 -9.84 -7.41 27.87
CA LYS A 65 -11.16 -7.32 27.21
C LYS A 65 -11.95 -6.14 27.76
N GLY A 66 -12.44 -5.27 26.86
CA GLY A 66 -13.23 -4.09 27.24
C GLY A 66 -12.41 -2.83 27.53
N TRP A 67 -11.09 -2.84 27.31
CA TRP A 67 -10.27 -1.64 27.37
C TRP A 67 -10.77 -0.57 26.40
N GLN A 68 -10.79 0.69 26.86
CA GLN A 68 -11.19 1.86 26.06
C GLN A 68 -10.04 2.87 25.95
N PRO A 69 -9.97 3.69 24.89
CA PRO A 69 -8.93 4.70 24.71
C PRO A 69 -8.75 5.69 25.88
N GLU A 70 -9.82 5.98 26.62
CA GLU A 70 -9.79 6.85 27.81
C GLU A 70 -9.26 6.15 29.08
N SER A 71 -9.04 4.84 29.01
CA SER A 71 -8.51 4.06 30.13
C SER A 71 -7.05 4.40 30.37
N PRO A 72 -6.56 4.29 31.63
CA PRO A 72 -5.17 4.56 31.93
C PRO A 72 -4.21 3.62 31.16
N PRO A 73 -2.93 4.01 31.02
CA PRO A 73 -1.91 3.17 30.39
C PRO A 73 -1.84 1.79 31.03
N SER A 74 -1.62 0.76 30.22
CA SER A 74 -1.53 -0.59 30.75
C SER A 74 -0.16 -0.82 31.36
N THR A 75 -0.08 -0.58 32.67
CA THR A 75 1.06 -0.95 33.51
C THR A 75 0.85 -2.28 34.24
N HIS A 76 -0.36 -2.82 34.15
CA HIS A 76 -0.75 -4.05 34.85
C HIS A 76 -0.39 -5.29 34.02
N PRO A 77 -0.03 -6.40 34.70
CA PRO A 77 0.21 -7.66 34.03
C PRO A 77 -1.09 -8.25 33.47
N CYS A 78 -0.98 -8.98 32.36
CA CYS A 78 -2.08 -9.77 31.79
C CYS A 78 -1.62 -11.19 31.49
N VAL A 79 -2.55 -12.15 31.41
CA VAL A 79 -2.25 -13.50 30.92
C VAL A 79 -2.41 -13.53 29.40
N LEU A 80 -1.39 -14.00 28.68
CA LEU A 80 -1.48 -14.15 27.23
C LEU A 80 -2.29 -15.39 26.87
N MET A 81 -3.35 -15.22 26.08
CA MET A 81 -4.26 -16.29 25.67
C MET A 81 -4.09 -16.63 24.18
N PRO A 82 -4.48 -17.83 23.73
CA PRO A 82 -4.52 -18.16 22.31
C PRO A 82 -5.43 -17.24 21.48
N SER A 83 -6.45 -16.64 22.11
CA SER A 83 -7.34 -15.66 21.48
C SER A 83 -6.75 -14.25 21.40
N THR A 84 -5.62 -13.98 22.07
CA THR A 84 -5.04 -12.64 22.13
C THR A 84 -4.54 -12.20 20.75
N ARG A 85 -4.96 -11.00 20.32
CA ARG A 85 -4.53 -10.39 19.05
C ARG A 85 -3.18 -9.71 19.23
N ALA A 86 -2.14 -10.29 18.63
CA ALA A 86 -0.80 -9.72 18.66
C ALA A 86 -0.56 -8.76 17.49
N THR A 87 -0.26 -7.50 17.81
CA THR A 87 0.08 -6.45 16.84
C THR A 87 1.57 -6.12 16.92
N PHE A 88 2.29 -6.22 15.81
CA PHE A 88 3.73 -5.97 15.73
C PHE A 88 4.02 -4.66 14.99
N LEU A 89 4.87 -3.83 15.58
CA LEU A 89 5.34 -2.56 15.04
C LEU A 89 6.85 -2.63 14.76
N ALA A 90 7.29 -2.00 13.67
CA ALA A 90 8.69 -1.90 13.28
C ALA A 90 9.21 -0.47 13.52
N ARG A 91 10.48 -0.29 13.86
CA ARG A 91 11.07 1.06 13.93
C ARG A 91 11.35 1.67 12.56
N ARG A 92 11.47 0.83 11.52
CA ARG A 92 11.81 1.23 10.15
C ARG A 92 10.88 0.54 9.15
N TYR A 93 10.29 1.32 8.26
CA TYR A 93 9.46 0.85 7.15
C TYR A 93 10.02 1.37 5.84
N ARG A 94 9.81 0.59 4.77
CA ARG A 94 10.08 1.00 3.41
C ARG A 94 8.89 0.66 2.54
N PHE A 95 8.40 1.65 1.80
CA PHE A 95 7.26 1.52 0.92
C PHE A 95 7.62 1.92 -0.50
N ILE A 96 7.12 1.13 -1.44
CA ILE A 96 6.98 1.57 -2.82
C ILE A 96 5.52 1.89 -3.03
N ILE A 97 5.22 3.12 -3.45
CA ILE A 97 3.88 3.54 -3.80
C ILE A 97 3.79 3.56 -5.32
N GLU A 98 3.03 2.66 -5.90
CA GLU A 98 2.76 2.60 -7.34
C GLU A 98 1.44 3.32 -7.61
N LEU A 99 1.49 4.35 -8.44
CA LEU A 99 0.33 5.10 -8.92
C LEU A 99 -0.07 4.54 -10.27
N ASP A 100 -1.28 3.99 -10.37
CA ASP A 100 -1.84 3.55 -11.63
C ASP A 100 -2.38 4.77 -12.39
N LEU A 101 -1.75 5.10 -13.51
CA LEU A 101 -2.20 6.06 -14.49
C LEU A 101 -2.41 5.39 -15.86
N SER A 102 -2.99 4.19 -15.84
CA SER A 102 -3.45 3.51 -17.05
C SER A 102 -4.66 4.24 -17.67
N PRO A 103 -5.00 3.98 -18.94
CA PRO A 103 -6.11 4.69 -19.60
C PRO A 103 -7.46 4.62 -18.87
N SER A 104 -7.70 3.63 -18.02
CA SER A 104 -8.94 3.52 -17.24
C SER A 104 -9.05 4.60 -16.15
N THR A 105 -7.93 5.15 -15.68
CA THR A 105 -7.90 6.24 -14.70
C THR A 105 -8.02 7.63 -15.35
N GLY A 106 -8.10 7.70 -16.69
CA GLY A 106 -8.28 8.95 -17.45
C GLY A 106 -9.75 9.35 -17.62
N ILE A 107 -10.68 8.65 -16.98
CA ILE A 107 -12.11 8.95 -17.01
C ILE A 107 -12.48 9.93 -15.89
N VAL A 108 -13.61 10.60 -16.06
CA VAL A 108 -14.25 11.37 -15.00
C VAL A 108 -15.08 10.39 -14.17
N ASP A 109 -14.94 10.42 -12.85
CA ASP A 109 -15.82 9.65 -11.98
C ASP A 109 -17.21 10.31 -11.96
N ASP A 110 -18.24 9.56 -12.35
CA ASP A 110 -19.59 10.09 -12.48
C ASP A 110 -20.21 10.45 -11.11
N SER A 111 -19.65 9.92 -10.01
CA SER A 111 -20.16 10.16 -8.65
C SER A 111 -19.57 11.41 -7.99
N THR A 112 -18.28 11.69 -8.21
CA THR A 112 -17.59 12.88 -7.68
C THR A 112 -17.56 14.05 -8.68
N GLY A 113 -17.60 13.75 -9.99
CA GLY A 113 -17.40 14.73 -11.06
C GLY A 113 -15.94 15.15 -11.24
N GLU A 114 -15.00 14.50 -10.55
CA GLU A 114 -13.56 14.74 -10.66
C GLU A 114 -12.90 13.74 -11.61
N MET A 115 -11.74 14.09 -12.18
CA MET A 115 -10.95 13.12 -12.94
C MET A 115 -10.36 12.08 -11.97
N ILE A 116 -10.42 10.79 -12.30
CA ILE A 116 -9.84 9.72 -11.46
C ILE A 116 -8.33 9.97 -11.24
N PHE A 117 -7.65 10.62 -12.18
CA PHE A 117 -6.28 11.13 -11.99
C PHE A 117 -6.12 12.01 -10.74
N ASP A 118 -7.03 12.98 -10.54
CA ASP A 118 -6.99 13.84 -9.37
C ASP A 118 -7.31 13.02 -8.12
N GLU A 119 -8.22 12.05 -8.19
CA GLU A 119 -8.48 11.12 -7.08
C GLU A 119 -7.25 10.28 -6.69
N VAL A 120 -6.45 9.82 -7.66
CA VAL A 120 -5.17 9.14 -7.39
C VAL A 120 -4.23 10.04 -6.60
N PHE A 121 -4.12 11.32 -6.99
CA PHE A 121 -3.29 12.28 -6.26
C PHE A 121 -3.84 12.59 -4.86
N HIS A 122 -5.14 12.81 -4.72
CA HIS A 122 -5.78 13.00 -3.42
C HIS A 122 -5.57 11.77 -2.52
N ALA A 123 -5.65 10.57 -3.09
CA ALA A 123 -5.44 9.35 -2.35
C ALA A 123 -3.99 9.19 -1.87
N LEU A 124 -3.03 9.53 -2.73
CA LEU A 124 -1.63 9.62 -2.35
C LEU A 124 -1.41 10.65 -1.23
N SER A 125 -2.01 11.83 -1.36
CA SER A 125 -1.90 12.93 -0.39
C SER A 125 -2.38 12.50 0.99
N ARG A 126 -3.60 11.95 1.08
CA ARG A 126 -4.15 11.42 2.34
C ARG A 126 -3.31 10.26 2.89
N CYS A 127 -2.85 9.35 2.03
CA CYS A 127 -1.98 8.24 2.43
C CYS A 127 -0.65 8.72 3.06
N LEU A 128 0.03 9.68 2.41
CA LEU A 128 1.28 10.24 2.91
C LEU A 128 1.06 11.06 4.19
N ALA A 129 0.00 11.87 4.26
CA ALA A 129 -0.37 12.60 5.46
C ALA A 129 -0.66 11.66 6.64
N GLY A 130 -1.42 10.60 6.38
CA GLY A 130 -1.74 9.56 7.36
C GLY A 130 -0.49 8.85 7.87
N LEU A 131 0.43 8.47 6.99
CA LEU A 131 1.69 7.79 7.36
C LEU A 131 2.72 8.70 8.05
N ALA A 132 2.71 10.00 7.75
CA ALA A 132 3.64 10.96 8.34
C ALA A 132 3.31 11.30 9.79
N GLN A 133 2.04 11.11 10.19
CA GLN A 133 1.59 11.46 11.52
C GLN A 133 2.16 10.54 12.60
N PRO A 134 2.68 11.09 13.69
CA PRO A 134 3.02 10.28 14.84
C PRO A 134 1.75 9.90 15.63
N PHE A 135 1.70 8.72 16.25
CA PHE A 135 0.50 8.23 16.94
C PHE A 135 0.83 7.55 18.27
N ARG A 136 -0.11 7.52 19.21
CA ARG A 136 0.03 6.78 20.48
C ARG A 136 -0.31 5.32 20.27
N VAL A 137 0.55 4.44 20.75
CA VAL A 137 0.23 3.00 20.77
C VAL A 137 -0.83 2.77 21.86
N PRO A 138 -1.95 2.09 21.54
CA PRO A 138 -3.00 1.85 22.53
C PRO A 138 -2.46 1.20 23.81
N GLY A 139 -2.87 1.73 24.97
CA GLY A 139 -2.33 1.34 26.28
C GLY A 139 -1.02 2.00 26.68
N THR A 140 -0.48 2.93 25.89
CA THR A 140 0.74 3.67 26.21
C THR A 140 0.52 5.18 26.11
N ASP A 141 1.26 5.95 26.90
CA ASP A 141 1.28 7.42 26.81
C ASP A 141 2.27 7.95 25.78
N GLN A 142 3.01 7.07 25.12
CA GLN A 142 4.13 7.48 24.28
C GLN A 142 3.77 7.55 22.81
N LEU A 143 4.31 8.59 22.20
CA LEU A 143 4.14 8.84 20.80
C LEU A 143 5.12 7.97 19.99
N PHE A 144 4.57 7.09 19.19
CA PHE A 144 5.30 6.24 18.27
C PHE A 144 5.50 6.96 16.94
N LYS A 145 6.76 7.04 16.52
CA LYS A 145 7.19 7.71 15.30
C LYS A 145 8.22 6.85 14.56
N PRO A 146 7.80 6.06 13.55
CA PRO A 146 8.71 5.20 12.83
C PRO A 146 9.46 5.94 11.72
N LYS A 147 10.62 5.41 11.31
CA LYS A 147 11.35 5.90 10.14
C LYS A 147 10.77 5.27 8.88
N ILE A 148 10.10 6.05 8.04
CA ILE A 148 9.46 5.56 6.81
C ILE A 148 10.26 6.06 5.60
N PHE A 149 10.73 5.11 4.78
CA PHE A 149 11.39 5.37 3.50
C PHE A 149 10.41 5.11 2.35
N ILE A 150 10.31 6.02 1.39
CA ILE A 150 9.32 5.94 0.31
C ILE A 150 10.01 6.11 -1.05
N THR A 151 9.54 5.34 -2.03
CA THR A 151 9.76 5.58 -3.46
C THR A 151 8.39 5.59 -4.12
N ILE A 152 8.14 6.56 -4.99
CA ILE A 152 6.86 6.72 -5.69
C ILE A 152 7.09 6.49 -7.16
N LEU A 153 6.37 5.53 -7.71
CA LEU A 153 6.42 5.08 -9.08
C LEU A 153 5.08 5.33 -9.76
N VAL A 154 5.11 5.57 -11.06
CA VAL A 154 3.91 5.71 -11.88
C VAL A 154 3.91 4.64 -12.96
N TYR A 155 2.82 3.91 -13.03
CA TYR A 155 2.52 2.96 -14.09
C TYR A 155 1.62 3.60 -15.14
N SER A 156 1.98 3.47 -16.42
CA SER A 156 1.11 3.79 -17.54
C SER A 156 1.31 2.76 -18.65
N SER A 157 0.22 2.29 -19.26
CA SER A 157 0.25 1.29 -20.34
C SER A 157 0.34 1.89 -21.74
N ILE A 158 0.48 3.23 -21.85
CA ILE A 158 0.51 3.96 -23.11
C ILE A 158 1.92 3.85 -23.74
N ILE A 159 1.97 3.31 -24.96
CA ILE A 159 3.22 3.10 -25.71
C ILE A 159 3.80 4.45 -26.11
N GLY A 160 5.01 4.73 -25.63
CA GLY A 160 5.74 5.98 -25.83
C GLY A 160 6.51 6.39 -24.58
N LEU A 161 6.01 5.96 -23.42
CA LEU A 161 6.70 6.02 -22.13
C LEU A 161 7.27 4.63 -21.84
N THR A 162 8.55 4.42 -22.18
CA THR A 162 9.17 3.08 -22.23
C THR A 162 9.52 2.46 -20.87
N SER A 163 9.07 3.03 -19.75
CA SER A 163 9.32 2.50 -18.39
C SER A 163 8.41 3.15 -17.33
N HIS A 164 8.22 2.47 -16.19
CA HIS A 164 7.66 3.09 -14.98
C HIS A 164 8.41 4.39 -14.68
N GLN A 165 7.67 5.46 -14.41
CA GLN A 165 8.29 6.73 -14.08
C GLN A 165 8.56 6.79 -12.59
N VAL A 166 9.78 7.16 -12.22
CA VAL A 166 10.18 7.36 -10.83
C VAL A 166 9.96 8.83 -10.49
N LEU A 167 8.92 9.14 -9.71
CA LEU A 167 8.68 10.52 -9.26
C LEU A 167 9.60 10.88 -8.09
N VAL A 168 9.77 9.92 -7.18
CA VAL A 168 10.56 10.09 -5.97
C VAL A 168 11.27 8.78 -5.66
N GLN A 169 12.54 8.86 -5.28
CA GLN A 169 13.34 7.69 -4.91
C GLN A 169 13.98 7.86 -3.52
N GLY A 170 13.77 6.89 -2.64
CA GLY A 170 14.55 6.77 -1.40
C GLY A 170 14.35 7.86 -0.35
N CYS A 171 13.25 8.60 -0.40
CA CYS A 171 13.02 9.72 0.50
C CYS A 171 12.59 9.24 1.90
N GLN A 172 12.95 9.96 2.96
CA GLN A 172 12.49 9.66 4.32
C GLN A 172 11.36 10.62 4.70
N LEU A 173 10.14 10.10 4.85
CA LEU A 173 8.91 10.90 5.02
C LEU A 173 9.00 11.88 6.20
N ASP A 174 9.63 11.48 7.30
CA ASP A 174 9.78 12.29 8.51
C ASP A 174 10.64 13.56 8.34
N ARG A 175 11.48 13.63 7.30
CA ARG A 175 12.46 14.71 7.12
C ARG A 175 12.04 15.74 6.07
N ILE A 176 10.80 15.65 5.60
CA ILE A 176 10.32 16.34 4.41
C ILE A 176 9.15 17.24 4.80
N ASP A 177 9.11 18.45 4.24
CA ASP A 177 7.90 19.26 4.27
C ASP A 177 6.87 18.62 3.34
N LEU A 178 5.84 18.01 3.93
CA LEU A 178 4.84 17.26 3.19
C LEU A 178 4.11 18.13 2.16
N ASN A 179 3.86 19.42 2.44
CA ASN A 179 3.13 20.29 1.52
C ASN A 179 3.98 20.61 0.29
N GLU A 180 5.26 20.95 0.49
CA GLU A 180 6.19 21.19 -0.63
C GLU A 180 6.38 19.91 -1.45
N PHE A 181 6.54 18.78 -0.78
CA PHE A 181 6.72 17.48 -1.41
C PHE A 181 5.50 17.05 -2.25
N LEU A 182 4.29 17.22 -1.74
CA LEU A 182 3.06 16.95 -2.48
C LEU A 182 2.92 17.87 -3.69
N ASN A 183 3.26 19.15 -3.56
CA ASN A 183 3.25 20.09 -4.68
C ASN A 183 4.25 19.69 -5.78
N GLN A 184 5.45 19.24 -5.40
CA GLN A 184 6.44 18.73 -6.37
C GLN A 184 5.92 17.49 -7.10
N ILE A 185 5.32 16.54 -6.38
CA ILE A 185 4.71 15.33 -6.97
C ILE A 185 3.59 15.71 -7.92
N TYR A 186 2.69 16.63 -7.52
CA TYR A 186 1.59 17.08 -8.36
C TYR A 186 2.08 17.68 -9.68
N GLN A 187 3.11 18.52 -9.63
CA GLN A 187 3.70 19.11 -10.84
C GLN A 187 4.29 18.06 -11.78
N GLN A 188 4.99 17.05 -11.24
CA GLN A 188 5.54 15.97 -12.07
C GLN A 188 4.42 15.10 -12.68
N LEU A 189 3.38 14.79 -11.92
CA LEU A 189 2.20 14.07 -12.42
C LEU A 189 1.51 14.84 -13.55
N ARG A 190 1.31 16.15 -13.40
CA ARG A 190 0.74 17.01 -14.45
C ARG A 190 1.61 17.07 -15.71
N ALA A 191 2.93 17.10 -15.56
CA ALA A 191 3.85 17.05 -16.69
C ALA A 191 3.77 15.70 -17.43
N LEU A 192 3.65 14.61 -16.67
CA LEU A 192 3.46 13.27 -17.22
C LEU A 192 2.14 13.13 -17.97
N GLU A 193 1.05 13.61 -17.38
CA GLU A 193 -0.27 13.65 -18.00
C GLU A 193 -0.22 14.41 -19.34
N SER A 194 0.38 15.61 -19.35
CA SER A 194 0.54 16.42 -20.58
C SER A 194 1.36 15.69 -21.64
N SER A 195 2.48 15.07 -21.25
CA SER A 195 3.31 14.28 -22.19
C SER A 195 2.54 13.09 -22.75
N THR A 196 1.71 12.46 -21.93
CA THR A 196 0.87 11.33 -22.34
C THR A 196 -0.19 11.77 -23.35
N ALA A 197 -0.85 12.90 -23.10
CA ALA A 197 -1.83 13.49 -23.99
C ALA A 197 -1.21 13.88 -25.35
N GLU A 198 -0.01 14.47 -25.35
CA GLU A 198 0.73 14.81 -26.58
C GLU A 198 1.06 13.58 -27.42
N VAL A 199 1.54 12.50 -26.80
CA VAL A 199 1.83 11.23 -27.50
C VAL A 199 0.56 10.64 -28.11
N LEU A 200 -0.57 10.70 -27.41
CA LEU A 200 -1.86 10.25 -27.93
C LEU A 200 -2.36 11.12 -29.10
N HIS A 201 -2.20 12.44 -29.03
CA HIS A 201 -2.61 13.36 -30.10
C HIS A 201 -1.76 13.19 -31.37
N GLN A 202 -0.43 13.10 -31.24
CA GLN A 202 0.48 12.87 -32.37
C GLN A 202 0.20 11.56 -33.12
N GLN A 203 -0.41 10.58 -32.45
CA GLN A 203 -0.81 9.32 -33.06
C GLN A 203 -2.18 9.40 -33.75
N GLN A 204 -3.15 10.15 -33.20
CA GLN A 204 -4.44 10.37 -33.87
C GLN A 204 -4.27 11.07 -35.22
N ASP A 205 -3.36 12.06 -35.31
CA ASP A 205 -3.07 12.76 -36.57
C ASP A 205 -2.38 11.88 -37.63
N GLN A 206 -1.76 10.76 -37.24
CA GLN A 206 -1.18 9.79 -38.18
C GLN A 206 -2.19 8.77 -38.72
N VAL A 207 -3.40 8.70 -38.14
CA VAL A 207 -4.44 7.69 -38.46
C VAL A 207 -5.65 8.30 -39.18
N SER A 208 -5.67 9.60 -39.48
CA SER A 208 -6.78 10.19 -40.24
C SER A 208 -6.88 9.59 -41.67
N PRO A 209 -8.06 9.08 -42.09
CA PRO A 209 -8.26 8.49 -43.41
C PRO A 209 -8.43 9.60 -44.44
N HIS A 210 -7.48 9.74 -45.37
CA HIS A 210 -7.76 10.38 -46.65
C HIS A 210 -8.70 9.46 -47.46
N GLU A 211 -10.00 9.54 -47.20
CA GLU A 211 -11.04 9.05 -48.11
C GLU A 211 -11.76 10.24 -48.75
N SER A 212 -11.36 10.60 -49.97
CA SER A 212 -12.23 11.18 -51.00
C SER A 212 -11.66 10.84 -52.39
N PRO A 213 -12.50 10.70 -53.43
CA PRO A 213 -12.41 9.61 -54.39
C PRO A 213 -11.74 10.00 -55.71
N GLU A 214 -10.81 9.19 -56.21
CA GLU A 214 -10.40 9.25 -57.62
C GLU A 214 -10.42 7.87 -58.28
N PRO A 215 -10.90 7.77 -59.53
CA PRO A 215 -11.11 6.50 -60.20
C PRO A 215 -9.78 5.83 -60.56
N ALA A 216 -9.70 4.54 -60.28
CA ALA A 216 -8.57 3.69 -60.57
C ALA A 216 -8.19 3.70 -62.06
N GLN A 217 -7.12 4.40 -62.41
CA GLN A 217 -6.33 4.13 -63.60
C GLN A 217 -4.85 4.07 -63.25
N GLN A 218 -4.34 2.83 -63.26
CA GLN A 218 -2.98 2.43 -63.62
C GLN A 218 -1.82 3.16 -62.95
N ARG A 219 -1.10 2.43 -62.08
CA ARG A 219 0.36 2.27 -62.22
C ARG A 219 0.88 1.13 -61.36
N GLU A 220 1.36 0.10 -62.05
CA GLU A 220 2.27 -0.90 -61.52
C GLU A 220 3.64 -0.28 -61.22
N ASN A 221 4.33 -0.88 -60.24
CA ASN A 221 5.75 -0.80 -59.92
C ASN A 221 6.31 0.53 -59.40
N LEU A 222 6.76 0.52 -58.14
CA LEU A 222 8.19 0.56 -57.82
C LEU A 222 8.41 0.08 -56.37
N GLU A 223 9.36 -0.85 -56.21
CA GLU A 223 9.84 -1.38 -54.94
C GLU A 223 10.50 -0.30 -54.08
N GLY A 224 10.42 -0.48 -52.76
CA GLY A 224 11.43 0.06 -51.83
C GLY A 224 11.01 1.27 -51.02
N GLN A 225 10.18 1.05 -49.99
CA GLN A 225 10.31 1.66 -48.65
C GLN A 225 9.18 1.15 -47.76
N THR A 226 9.40 0.00 -47.12
CA THR A 226 8.64 -0.42 -45.95
C THR A 226 9.02 0.47 -44.77
N LEU A 227 8.51 1.70 -44.75
CA LEU A 227 8.42 2.46 -43.50
C LEU A 227 7.64 1.60 -42.51
N ARG A 228 8.30 1.27 -41.39
CA ARG A 228 7.75 0.47 -40.31
C ARG A 228 6.39 1.05 -39.90
N LYS A 229 5.31 0.36 -40.27
CA LYS A 229 4.04 0.42 -39.53
C LYS A 229 4.37 -0.03 -38.10
N GLN A 230 4.66 0.92 -37.20
CA GLN A 230 4.53 0.68 -35.77
C GLN A 230 3.03 0.66 -35.47
N SER A 231 2.39 -0.46 -35.81
CA SER A 231 1.06 -0.77 -35.31
C SER A 231 1.13 -0.83 -33.79
N MET A 232 0.28 -0.03 -33.13
CA MET A 232 0.14 -0.01 -31.68
C MET A 232 0.00 -1.43 -31.12
N SER A 233 0.77 -1.75 -30.09
CA SER A 233 0.51 -2.88 -29.19
C SER A 233 0.37 -2.32 -27.78
N VAL A 234 -0.81 -1.80 -27.43
CA VAL A 234 -1.12 -1.43 -26.04
C VAL A 234 -0.67 -2.61 -25.19
N VAL A 235 0.14 -2.38 -24.15
CA VAL A 235 0.55 -3.47 -23.26
C VAL A 235 -0.73 -4.12 -22.78
N THR A 236 -0.85 -5.43 -23.00
CA THR A 236 -2.08 -6.14 -22.70
C THR A 236 -2.44 -5.92 -21.22
N PRO A 237 -3.72 -5.69 -20.90
CA PRO A 237 -4.14 -5.26 -19.56
C PRO A 237 -3.79 -6.27 -18.46
N ASP A 238 -3.48 -7.52 -18.84
CA ASP A 238 -3.06 -8.63 -17.98
C ASP A 238 -1.66 -8.44 -17.40
N MET A 239 -0.85 -7.56 -17.99
CA MET A 239 0.50 -7.28 -17.56
C MET A 239 0.62 -6.07 -16.64
N GLY A 240 -0.45 -5.28 -16.44
CA GLY A 240 -0.36 -4.04 -15.66
C GLY A 240 -0.06 -4.27 -14.19
N LEU A 241 -0.88 -5.09 -13.53
CA LEU A 241 -0.65 -5.49 -12.14
C LEU A 241 0.68 -6.22 -11.96
N VAL A 242 1.03 -7.10 -12.91
CA VAL A 242 2.29 -7.83 -12.92
C VAL A 242 3.47 -6.87 -12.99
N SER A 243 3.39 -5.83 -13.83
CA SER A 243 4.43 -4.81 -13.98
C SER A 243 4.60 -4.00 -12.69
N MET A 244 3.50 -3.47 -12.13
CA MET A 244 3.51 -2.73 -10.87
C MET A 244 4.15 -3.52 -9.73
N VAL A 245 3.76 -4.79 -9.56
CA VAL A 245 4.33 -5.63 -8.50
C VAL A 245 5.82 -5.92 -8.75
N ARG A 246 6.21 -6.25 -9.99
CA ARG A 246 7.63 -6.54 -10.31
C ARG A 246 8.52 -5.33 -10.12
N GLN A 247 8.09 -4.15 -10.57
CA GLN A 247 8.85 -2.93 -10.39
C GLN A 247 8.90 -2.49 -8.93
N GLY A 248 7.80 -2.66 -8.19
CA GLY A 248 7.79 -2.50 -6.74
C GLY A 248 8.83 -3.38 -6.03
N ILE A 249 8.92 -4.67 -6.41
CA ILE A 249 9.95 -5.58 -5.84
C ILE A 249 11.36 -5.09 -6.17
N LEU A 250 11.62 -4.64 -7.39
CA LEU A 250 12.94 -4.13 -7.80
C LEU A 250 13.29 -2.84 -7.04
N ALA A 251 12.37 -1.88 -6.98
CA ALA A 251 12.59 -0.61 -6.30
C ALA A 251 12.80 -0.77 -4.79
N LEU A 252 12.15 -1.77 -4.16
CA LEU A 252 12.41 -2.11 -2.75
C LEU A 252 13.87 -2.48 -2.47
N GLN A 253 14.59 -3.03 -3.45
CA GLN A 253 16.01 -3.38 -3.30
C GLN A 253 16.90 -2.14 -3.19
N LEU A 254 16.42 -0.98 -3.65
CA LEU A 254 17.10 0.31 -3.57
C LEU A 254 16.87 1.00 -2.22
N LEU A 255 15.94 0.49 -1.40
CA LEU A 255 15.62 1.01 -0.06
C LEU A 255 16.34 0.24 1.06
N PRO A 256 16.56 0.85 2.24
CA PRO A 256 17.34 0.24 3.32
C PRO A 256 16.85 -1.18 3.74
N PRO A 257 17.74 -2.19 3.82
CA PRO A 257 17.36 -3.61 3.95
C PRO A 257 16.74 -4.01 5.29
N ASN A 258 17.15 -3.38 6.39
CA ASN A 258 16.68 -3.68 7.75
C ASN A 258 15.40 -2.91 8.07
N SER A 259 14.35 -3.13 7.28
CA SER A 259 13.07 -2.46 7.42
C SER A 259 11.90 -3.35 6.98
N SER A 260 10.71 -3.08 7.52
CA SER A 260 9.49 -3.74 7.08
C SER A 260 9.13 -3.25 5.68
N ALA A 261 8.98 -4.17 4.74
CA ALA A 261 8.79 -3.85 3.33
C ALA A 261 7.31 -3.94 2.92
N GLY A 262 6.83 -2.94 2.18
CA GLY A 262 5.52 -2.98 1.56
C GLY A 262 5.49 -2.33 0.17
N ILE A 263 4.54 -2.78 -0.64
CA ILE A 263 4.14 -2.15 -1.90
C ILE A 263 2.70 -1.68 -1.70
N ILE A 264 2.42 -0.42 -2.01
CA ILE A 264 1.08 0.18 -1.93
C ILE A 264 0.71 0.58 -3.35
N ILE A 265 -0.31 -0.06 -3.92
CA ILE A 265 -0.80 0.23 -5.27
C ILE A 265 -2.06 1.08 -5.14
N ILE A 266 -2.04 2.29 -5.72
CA ILE A 266 -3.21 3.16 -5.81
C ILE A 266 -3.77 3.01 -7.22
N THR A 267 -4.96 2.42 -7.35
CA THR A 267 -5.55 2.01 -8.63
C THR A 267 -7.06 2.06 -8.58
N ASP A 268 -7.68 2.24 -9.74
CA ASP A 268 -9.12 2.14 -9.94
C ASP A 268 -9.61 0.67 -9.90
N GLY A 269 -8.66 -0.28 -9.91
CA GLY A 269 -8.91 -1.71 -9.84
C GLY A 269 -9.30 -2.33 -11.18
N VAL A 270 -9.24 -1.58 -12.29
CA VAL A 270 -9.55 -2.08 -13.63
C VAL A 270 -8.36 -2.85 -14.18
N THR A 271 -8.17 -4.06 -13.64
CA THR A 271 -7.07 -4.95 -13.99
C THR A 271 -7.64 -6.29 -14.43
N SER A 272 -7.14 -6.86 -15.53
CA SER A 272 -7.49 -8.23 -15.90
C SER A 272 -6.73 -9.23 -15.02
N VAL A 273 -7.28 -10.44 -14.91
CA VAL A 273 -6.66 -11.51 -14.15
C VAL A 273 -5.40 -11.97 -14.89
N PRO A 274 -4.21 -11.89 -14.26
CA PRO A 274 -2.99 -12.40 -14.87
C PRO A 274 -3.04 -13.93 -14.97
N ASP A 275 -2.22 -14.49 -15.85
CA ASP A 275 -2.05 -15.95 -15.92
C ASP A 275 -1.70 -16.54 -14.54
N VAL A 276 -2.27 -17.71 -14.24
CA VAL A 276 -2.17 -18.35 -12.92
C VAL A 276 -0.71 -18.62 -12.54
N ALA A 277 0.12 -19.07 -13.48
CA ALA A 277 1.54 -19.35 -13.20
C ALA A 277 2.32 -18.05 -12.93
N VAL A 278 1.97 -16.97 -13.62
CA VAL A 278 2.55 -15.64 -13.37
C VAL A 278 2.14 -15.12 -11.99
N CYS A 279 0.86 -15.24 -11.64
CA CYS A 279 0.34 -14.84 -10.33
C CYS A 279 1.02 -15.62 -9.19
N GLU A 280 1.14 -16.94 -9.33
CA GLU A 280 1.83 -17.79 -8.35
C GLU A 280 3.29 -17.37 -8.17
N THR A 281 3.99 -17.08 -9.28
CA THR A 281 5.38 -16.60 -9.25
C THR A 281 5.49 -15.27 -8.49
N LEU A 282 4.60 -14.31 -8.75
CA LEU A 282 4.58 -13.03 -8.03
C LEU A 282 4.32 -13.20 -6.54
N LEU A 283 3.32 -13.99 -6.17
CA LEU A 283 3.00 -14.26 -4.77
C LEU A 283 4.17 -14.94 -4.05
N ASN A 284 4.86 -15.86 -4.71
CA ASN A 284 6.07 -16.50 -4.17
C ASN A 284 7.21 -15.50 -3.98
N GLN A 285 7.40 -14.55 -4.89
CA GLN A 285 8.39 -13.48 -4.75
C GLN A 285 8.04 -12.55 -3.56
N LEU A 286 6.78 -12.12 -3.44
CA LEU A 286 6.33 -11.28 -2.34
C LEU A 286 6.47 -11.99 -0.98
N ARG A 287 6.06 -13.27 -0.91
CA ARG A 287 6.16 -14.07 0.32
C ARG A 287 7.59 -14.35 0.73
N SER A 288 8.46 -14.76 -0.21
CA SER A 288 9.89 -15.00 0.07
C SER A 288 10.61 -13.73 0.49
N GLY A 289 10.27 -12.58 -0.13
CA GLY A 289 10.74 -11.26 0.27
C GLY A 289 10.13 -10.76 1.59
N THR A 290 9.09 -11.42 2.11
CA THR A 290 8.22 -10.95 3.21
C THR A 290 7.75 -9.50 2.99
N ILE A 291 7.28 -9.23 1.77
CA ILE A 291 6.77 -7.96 1.30
C ILE A 291 5.25 -7.99 1.41
N ALA A 292 4.67 -7.01 2.08
CA ALA A 292 3.22 -6.81 2.10
C ALA A 292 2.79 -6.07 0.83
N CYS A 293 1.85 -6.60 0.06
CA CYS A 293 1.28 -5.90 -1.09
C CYS A 293 -0.10 -5.41 -0.71
N SER A 294 -0.31 -4.10 -0.75
CA SER A 294 -1.53 -3.44 -0.32
C SER A 294 -2.12 -2.63 -1.47
N PHE A 295 -3.42 -2.40 -1.43
CA PHE A 295 -4.14 -1.67 -2.47
C PHE A 295 -5.00 -0.57 -1.84
N VAL A 296 -5.02 0.58 -2.49
CA VAL A 296 -5.95 1.68 -2.22
C VAL A 296 -6.78 1.85 -3.49
N GLN A 297 -8.07 1.54 -3.39
CA GLN A 297 -8.98 1.72 -4.50
C GLN A 297 -9.34 3.21 -4.62
N VAL A 298 -9.21 3.72 -5.84
CA VAL A 298 -9.76 5.02 -6.26
C VAL A 298 -10.90 4.79 -7.26
N GLY A 299 -11.70 5.82 -7.54
CA GLY A 299 -12.93 5.66 -8.31
C GLY A 299 -14.04 5.02 -7.49
N GLY A 300 -15.29 5.31 -7.86
CA GLY A 300 -16.45 4.75 -7.21
C GLY A 300 -16.54 3.23 -7.32
N ALA A 301 -17.28 2.61 -6.39
CA ALA A 301 -17.82 1.28 -6.63
C ALA A 301 -18.71 1.31 -7.89
N TYR A 302 -18.81 0.19 -8.60
CA TYR A 302 -19.65 0.07 -9.80
C TYR A 302 -21.03 0.71 -9.55
N SER A 303 -21.33 1.77 -10.31
CA SER A 303 -22.62 2.46 -10.31
C SER A 303 -23.35 2.15 -11.62
N TYR A 304 -24.68 2.16 -11.63
CA TYR A 304 -25.45 1.89 -12.85
C TYR A 304 -25.16 2.89 -13.98
N ASP A 305 -24.67 4.08 -13.64
CA ASP A 305 -24.35 5.15 -14.59
C ASP A 305 -22.89 5.12 -15.07
N CYS A 306 -22.06 4.17 -14.60
CA CYS A 306 -20.65 4.13 -14.99
C CYS A 306 -20.45 3.70 -16.46
N SER A 307 -19.34 4.15 -17.03
CA SER A 307 -18.95 3.84 -18.41
C SER A 307 -18.92 2.33 -18.69
N PHE A 308 -19.57 1.89 -19.76
CA PHE A 308 -19.65 0.48 -20.16
C PHE A 308 -18.26 -0.16 -20.26
N GLY A 309 -18.01 -1.22 -19.48
CA GLY A 309 -16.74 -1.94 -19.45
C GLY A 309 -15.81 -1.59 -18.27
N TYR A 310 -16.15 -0.61 -17.43
CA TYR A 310 -15.44 -0.32 -16.18
C TYR A 310 -15.88 -1.31 -15.08
N ILE A 311 -15.10 -2.37 -14.86
CA ILE A 311 -15.37 -3.37 -13.82
C ILE A 311 -14.11 -3.57 -12.97
N PRO A 312 -14.03 -2.94 -11.79
CA PRO A 312 -12.93 -3.14 -10.86
C PRO A 312 -12.87 -4.59 -10.34
N ASN A 313 -11.68 -5.20 -10.37
CA ASN A 313 -11.44 -6.53 -9.85
C ASN A 313 -11.04 -6.49 -8.36
N VAL A 314 -12.01 -6.13 -7.52
CA VAL A 314 -11.86 -5.99 -6.06
C VAL A 314 -11.40 -7.29 -5.40
N GLU A 315 -11.94 -8.42 -5.83
CA GLU A 315 -11.62 -9.73 -5.26
C GLU A 315 -10.15 -10.12 -5.48
N LEU A 316 -9.59 -9.82 -6.66
CA LEU A 316 -8.17 -10.05 -6.93
C LEU A 316 -7.27 -9.20 -6.02
N MET A 317 -7.60 -7.91 -5.86
CA MET A 317 -6.85 -7.00 -4.98
C MET A 317 -6.91 -7.45 -3.51
N LYS A 318 -8.09 -7.86 -3.03
CA LYS A 318 -8.27 -8.41 -1.68
C LYS A 318 -7.50 -9.71 -1.49
N PHE A 319 -7.54 -10.61 -2.49
CA PHE A 319 -6.81 -11.87 -2.47
C PHE A 319 -5.30 -11.67 -2.34
N ILE A 320 -4.71 -10.82 -3.18
CA ILE A 320 -3.26 -10.53 -3.14
C ILE A 320 -2.89 -9.85 -1.82
N SER A 321 -3.71 -8.92 -1.34
CA SER A 321 -3.52 -8.27 -0.04
C SER A 321 -3.44 -9.28 1.09
N LEU A 322 -4.44 -10.16 1.18
CA LEU A 322 -4.52 -11.15 2.23
C LEU A 322 -3.38 -12.17 2.14
N ALA A 323 -3.08 -12.66 0.94
CA ALA A 323 -2.02 -13.65 0.70
C ALA A 323 -0.62 -13.14 1.07
N THR A 324 -0.42 -11.82 1.06
CA THR A 324 0.87 -11.17 1.32
C THR A 324 0.93 -10.46 2.67
N PHE A 325 -0.13 -10.54 3.48
CA PHE A 325 -0.31 -9.78 4.73
C PHE A 325 -0.36 -8.25 4.52
N GLY A 326 -0.65 -7.79 3.30
CA GLY A 326 -1.02 -6.40 3.03
C GLY A 326 -2.47 -6.10 3.38
N SER A 327 -2.95 -4.96 2.91
CA SER A 327 -4.27 -4.42 3.26
C SER A 327 -4.96 -3.85 2.04
N TYR A 328 -6.28 -3.92 2.03
CA TYR A 328 -7.13 -3.33 1.01
C TYR A 328 -7.90 -2.18 1.63
N LEU A 329 -7.83 -1.00 1.02
CA LEU A 329 -8.65 0.15 1.38
C LEU A 329 -9.62 0.42 0.22
N SER A 330 -10.91 0.22 0.46
CA SER A 330 -11.98 0.47 -0.53
C SER A 330 -12.25 1.95 -0.78
N SER A 331 -11.80 2.80 0.14
CA SER A 331 -11.89 4.25 0.04
C SER A 331 -10.65 4.86 0.68
N CYS A 332 -10.43 6.15 0.41
CA CYS A 332 -9.31 6.90 0.95
C CYS A 332 -9.78 7.80 2.10
N PRO A 333 -9.75 7.32 3.37
CA PRO A 333 -10.34 8.04 4.49
C PRO A 333 -9.61 9.34 4.79
N ASP A 334 -10.35 10.35 5.24
CA ASP A 334 -9.75 11.60 5.68
C ASP A 334 -8.89 11.40 6.93
N VAL A 335 -7.81 12.16 7.01
CA VAL A 335 -6.86 12.10 8.12
C VAL A 335 -7.12 13.28 9.04
N ASP A 336 -7.55 12.99 10.28
CA ASP A 336 -7.60 14.01 11.33
C ASP A 336 -6.19 14.38 11.77
N GLN A 337 -5.78 15.62 11.52
CA GLN A 337 -4.46 16.14 11.87
C GLN A 337 -4.26 16.40 13.36
N ASN A 338 -5.35 16.47 14.13
CA ASN A 338 -5.29 16.77 15.56
C ASN A 338 -5.35 15.52 16.43
N SER A 339 -5.77 14.39 15.85
CA SER A 339 -5.81 13.12 16.57
C SER A 339 -4.42 12.51 16.70
N GLN A 340 -4.12 12.00 17.90
CA GLN A 340 -2.93 11.20 18.16
C GLN A 340 -3.24 9.69 18.20
N GLU A 341 -4.46 9.30 17.80
CA GLU A 341 -4.84 7.90 17.74
C GLU A 341 -4.27 7.21 16.50
N ILE A 342 -4.30 5.88 16.52
CA ILE A 342 -3.89 5.09 15.37
C ILE A 342 -4.91 5.22 14.22
N ASN A 343 -4.57 6.02 13.21
CA ASN A 343 -5.40 6.21 12.01
C ASN A 343 -5.47 4.95 11.12
N SER A 344 -6.33 5.00 10.09
CA SER A 344 -6.55 3.87 9.17
C SER A 344 -5.30 3.48 8.38
N TYR A 345 -4.47 4.43 7.97
CA TYR A 345 -3.21 4.16 7.23
C TYR A 345 -2.17 3.47 8.12
N HIS A 346 -2.07 3.85 9.39
CA HIS A 346 -1.23 3.17 10.37
C HIS A 346 -1.68 1.71 10.55
N LYS A 347 -2.98 1.48 10.77
CA LYS A 347 -3.55 0.13 10.88
C LYS A 347 -3.25 -0.68 9.61
N ALA A 348 -3.49 -0.10 8.43
CA ALA A 348 -3.34 -0.78 7.15
C ALA A 348 -1.88 -1.14 6.83
N PHE A 349 -0.93 -0.22 7.04
CA PHE A 349 0.41 -0.37 6.46
C PHE A 349 1.53 -0.55 7.48
N LEU A 350 1.35 -0.06 8.71
CA LEU A 350 2.40 -0.16 9.74
C LEU A 350 2.23 -1.37 10.66
N THR A 351 1.01 -1.89 10.80
CA THR A 351 0.75 -3.01 11.71
C THR A 351 0.88 -4.37 11.03
N TYR A 352 1.40 -5.35 11.77
CA TYR A 352 1.36 -6.76 11.39
C TYR A 352 0.64 -7.55 12.48
N SER A 353 -0.25 -8.46 12.08
CA SER A 353 -0.95 -9.42 12.93
C SER A 353 -0.90 -10.80 12.30
N PHE A 354 -0.91 -11.86 13.11
CA PHE A 354 -0.99 -13.25 12.62
C PHE A 354 -2.33 -13.54 11.94
N LEU A 355 -3.41 -12.95 12.47
CA LEU A 355 -4.77 -13.13 12.01
C LEU A 355 -5.22 -11.82 11.36
N LYS A 356 -5.27 -11.80 10.03
CA LYS A 356 -6.07 -10.84 9.26
C LYS A 356 -7.33 -11.57 8.82
N THR A 357 -8.45 -11.29 9.48
CA THR A 357 -9.76 -11.80 9.03
C THR A 357 -10.22 -11.00 7.81
N PRO A 358 -10.96 -11.60 6.87
CA PRO A 358 -11.51 -10.87 5.72
C PRO A 358 -12.38 -9.68 6.14
N GLU A 359 -13.00 -9.72 7.32
CA GLU A 359 -13.74 -8.62 7.93
C GLU A 359 -12.86 -7.38 8.18
N SER A 360 -11.58 -7.58 8.53
CA SER A 360 -10.62 -6.48 8.71
C SER A 360 -10.16 -5.80 7.42
N LEU A 361 -10.51 -6.34 6.23
CA LEU A 361 -10.28 -5.68 4.94
C LEU A 361 -11.43 -4.77 4.49
N ASN A 362 -12.58 -4.81 5.18
CA ASN A 362 -13.75 -3.99 4.86
C ASN A 362 -13.96 -2.86 5.89
N SER A 363 -13.01 -2.65 6.81
CA SER A 363 -13.11 -1.69 7.93
C SER A 363 -12.34 -0.41 7.68
#